data_AF-A0A1U7ZIV7-F1
#
_entry.id   AF-A0A1U7ZIV7-F1
#
_cell.length_a   1.000
_cell.length_b   1.000
_cell.length_c   1.000
_cell.angle_alpha   90.00
_cell.angle_beta   90.00
_cell.angle_gamma   90.00
#
_symmetry.space_group_name_H-M   'P 1'
#
loop_
_entity.id
_entity.type
_entity.pdbx_description
1 polymer ?
#
loop_
_entity_poly.entity_id
_entity_poly.type
_entity_poly.pdbx_seq_one_letter_code
_entity_poly.pdbx_strand_id
1 'polypeptide(L)'
;MASEQESSVLHQNLSMEARTDTTSSPFYLHPSDNPGLILVSDLLTGDNFHTWQRAMKTGLRAKNKYKFVDGSLPRPLSSSPEEEIWDKCNSMVISWILNSEEKEIHHSIAFIESAEEIWRELQERFGQSDVLRIYQLERDLALLQQGDLSVATYFTRLKIL
;
A
#
# COMPACT_ATOMS: atom_id res chain seq x y z
N MET A 1 -35.89 33.32 29.82
CA MET A 1 -35.55 32.08 30.54
C MET A 1 -35.77 30.82 29.68
N ALA A 2 -36.96 30.53 29.13
CA ALA A 2 -37.13 29.35 28.26
C ALA A 2 -36.41 29.46 26.89
N SER A 3 -36.33 30.66 26.31
CA SER A 3 -35.70 30.91 24.99
C SER A 3 -34.16 30.86 24.99
N GLU A 4 -33.52 31.14 26.13
CA GLU A 4 -32.06 31.08 26.27
C GLU A 4 -31.58 29.64 26.46
N GLN A 5 -32.40 28.80 27.10
CA GLN A 5 -32.12 27.37 27.26
C GLN A 5 -32.20 26.64 25.91
N GLU A 6 -33.19 26.95 25.06
CA GLU A 6 -33.31 26.35 23.71
C GLU A 6 -32.19 26.79 22.76
N SER A 7 -31.74 28.04 22.85
CA SER A 7 -30.61 28.54 22.06
C SER A 7 -29.28 27.91 22.49
N SER A 8 -29.09 27.68 23.80
CA SER A 8 -27.93 26.96 24.33
C SER A 8 -27.92 25.49 23.91
N VAL A 9 -29.09 24.83 23.88
CA VAL A 9 -29.23 23.42 23.43
C VAL A 9 -29.03 23.30 21.92
N LEU A 10 -29.50 24.26 21.12
CA LEU A 10 -29.23 24.32 19.68
C LEU A 10 -27.74 24.53 19.38
N HIS A 11 -27.04 25.41 20.12
CA HIS A 11 -25.59 25.59 19.98
C HIS A 11 -24.80 24.35 20.43
N GLN A 12 -25.25 23.64 21.46
CA GLN A 12 -24.64 22.36 21.88
C GLN A 12 -24.87 21.25 20.85
N ASN A 13 -26.06 21.18 20.25
CA ASN A 13 -26.38 20.18 19.22
C ASN A 13 -25.66 20.46 17.90
N LEU A 14 -25.49 21.74 17.50
CA LEU A 14 -24.68 22.11 16.32
C LEU A 14 -23.18 21.75 16.48
N SER A 15 -22.68 21.67 17.72
CA SER A 15 -21.29 21.26 17.99
C SER A 15 -21.08 19.74 18.01
N MET A 16 -22.16 18.95 18.03
CA MET A 16 -22.11 17.48 18.04
C MET A 16 -22.22 16.84 16.66
N GLU A 17 -22.71 17.55 15.63
CA GLU A 17 -22.97 16.99 14.28
C GLU A 17 -21.84 17.14 13.25
N ALA A 18 -20.62 17.56 13.64
CA ALA A 18 -19.49 17.68 12.71
C ALA A 18 -18.17 17.10 13.24
N ARG A 19 -18.20 15.98 13.96
CA ARG A 19 -17.03 15.09 14.00
C ARG A 19 -17.10 14.19 12.78
N THR A 20 -16.71 14.72 11.62
CA THR A 20 -16.22 13.82 10.57
C THR A 20 -15.06 13.06 11.20
N ASP A 21 -15.14 11.73 11.26
CA ASP A 21 -14.03 10.89 11.73
C ASP A 21 -12.85 11.10 10.78
N THR A 22 -12.03 12.11 11.07
CA THR A 22 -10.85 12.49 10.29
C THR A 22 -9.88 11.33 10.17
N THR A 23 -9.90 10.41 11.13
CA THR A 23 -9.13 9.16 11.17
C THR A 23 -9.45 8.20 10.02
N SER A 24 -10.66 8.27 9.45
CA SER A 24 -11.04 7.47 8.28
C SER A 24 -10.68 8.14 6.95
N SER A 25 -10.16 9.37 6.98
CA SER A 25 -9.72 10.07 5.77
C SER A 25 -8.45 9.45 5.22
N PRO A 26 -8.31 9.28 3.89
CA PRO A 26 -7.03 8.88 3.29
C PRO A 26 -5.93 9.90 3.53
N PHE A 27 -6.28 11.17 3.80
CA PHE A 27 -5.37 12.28 4.11
C PHE A 27 -4.86 12.30 5.54
N TYR A 28 -5.39 11.43 6.42
CA TYR A 28 -4.93 11.36 7.80
C TYR A 28 -3.67 10.51 7.90
N LEU A 29 -2.61 11.06 8.49
CA LEU A 29 -1.41 10.32 8.89
C LEU A 29 -1.48 10.02 10.38
N HIS A 30 -1.42 8.74 10.74
CA HIS A 30 -1.42 8.35 12.14
C HIS A 30 -0.07 8.75 12.78
N PRO A 31 -0.02 9.16 14.06
CA PRO A 31 1.24 9.55 14.71
C PRO A 31 2.34 8.47 14.72
N SER A 32 1.97 7.20 14.53
CA SER A 32 2.93 6.09 14.38
C SER A 32 3.49 5.94 12.96
N ASP A 33 2.86 6.56 11.97
CA ASP A 33 3.27 6.46 10.58
C ASP A 33 4.56 7.25 10.39
N ASN A 34 5.57 6.56 9.88
CA ASN A 34 6.86 7.13 9.59
C ASN A 34 7.47 6.43 8.37
N PRO A 35 8.42 7.08 7.66
CA PRO A 35 9.00 6.53 6.44
C PRO A 35 9.68 5.16 6.62
N GLY A 36 10.22 4.87 7.81
CA GLY A 36 10.93 3.62 8.12
C GLY A 36 10.02 2.46 8.54
N LEU A 37 8.69 2.64 8.54
CA LEU A 37 7.77 1.57 8.88
C LEU A 37 7.83 0.46 7.82
N ILE A 38 8.13 -0.76 8.26
CA ILE A 38 8.20 -1.93 7.39
C ILE A 38 6.76 -2.42 7.13
N LEU A 39 6.26 -2.19 5.92
CA LEU A 39 4.95 -2.71 5.49
C LEU A 39 5.03 -4.12 4.91
N VAL A 40 6.18 -4.47 4.32
CA VAL A 40 6.45 -5.78 3.72
C VAL A 40 7.84 -6.21 4.20
N SER A 41 7.95 -7.44 4.71
CA SER A 41 9.22 -7.96 5.24
C SER A 41 10.20 -8.37 4.15
N ASP A 42 9.67 -8.90 3.05
CA ASP A 42 10.47 -9.41 1.92
C ASP A 42 10.65 -8.29 0.89
N LEU A 43 11.90 -8.00 0.52
CA LEU A 43 12.20 -7.00 -0.51
C LEU A 43 11.72 -7.48 -1.88
N LEU A 44 11.27 -6.55 -2.72
CA LEU A 44 10.99 -6.81 -4.13
C LEU A 44 12.30 -7.12 -4.88
N THR A 45 12.38 -8.31 -5.47
CA THR A 45 13.52 -8.80 -6.27
C THR A 45 13.18 -8.98 -7.76
N GLY A 46 11.92 -8.69 -8.14
CA GLY A 46 11.37 -8.93 -9.48
C GLY A 46 10.59 -10.24 -9.57
N ASP A 47 11.20 -11.36 -9.19
CA ASP A 47 10.57 -12.70 -9.27
C ASP A 47 9.40 -12.88 -8.28
N ASN A 48 9.44 -12.15 -7.17
CA ASN A 48 8.42 -12.21 -6.11
C ASN A 48 7.33 -11.14 -6.25
N PHE A 49 7.23 -10.45 -7.40
CA PHE A 49 6.37 -9.28 -7.56
C PHE A 49 4.92 -9.52 -7.13
N HIS A 50 4.28 -10.63 -7.51
CA HIS A 50 2.88 -10.89 -7.12
C HIS A 50 2.69 -11.04 -5.60
N THR A 51 3.62 -11.73 -4.94
CA THR A 51 3.60 -11.92 -3.48
C THR A 51 3.86 -10.59 -2.78
N TRP A 52 4.89 -9.86 -3.21
CA TRP A 52 5.22 -8.53 -2.71
C TRP A 52 4.05 -7.55 -2.92
N GLN A 53 3.47 -7.51 -4.13
CA GLN A 53 2.36 -6.63 -4.48
C GLN A 53 1.15 -6.89 -3.57
N ARG A 54 0.83 -8.17 -3.33
CA ARG A 54 -0.27 -8.54 -2.42
C ARG A 54 0.01 -8.09 -0.98
N ALA A 55 1.22 -8.29 -0.48
CA ALA A 55 1.62 -7.86 0.86
C ALA A 55 1.56 -6.33 0.98
N MET A 56 2.14 -5.60 0.02
CA MET A 56 2.16 -4.13 0.00
C MET A 56 0.74 -3.56 -0.10
N LYS A 57 -0.11 -4.09 -0.99
CA LYS A 57 -1.54 -3.73 -1.07
C LYS A 57 -2.23 -3.88 0.29
N THR A 58 -1.91 -4.94 1.03
CA THR A 58 -2.50 -5.23 2.33
C THR A 58 -2.05 -4.21 3.39
N GLY A 59 -0.74 -3.92 3.46
CA GLY A 59 -0.19 -2.90 4.35
C GLY A 59 -0.77 -1.51 4.07
N LEU A 60 -0.80 -1.09 2.80
CA LEU A 60 -1.38 0.19 2.41
C LEU A 60 -2.87 0.30 2.72
N ARG A 61 -3.64 -0.78 2.56
CA ARG A 61 -5.07 -0.81 2.93
C ARG A 61 -5.26 -0.67 4.44
N ALA A 62 -4.45 -1.36 5.24
CA ALA A 62 -4.48 -1.23 6.69
C ALA A 62 -4.17 0.21 7.16
N LYS A 63 -3.39 0.96 6.37
CA LYS A 63 -3.09 2.39 6.60
C LYS A 63 -4.06 3.36 5.92
N ASN A 64 -5.06 2.86 5.20
CA ASN A 64 -5.96 3.66 4.36
C ASN A 64 -5.21 4.54 3.32
N LYS A 65 -4.15 3.98 2.72
CA LYS A 65 -3.29 4.66 1.74
C LYS A 65 -3.27 4.02 0.37
N TYR A 66 -4.00 2.92 0.16
CA TYR A 66 -4.05 2.23 -1.13
C TYR A 66 -4.53 3.13 -2.29
N LYS A 67 -5.37 4.13 -1.99
CA LYS A 67 -5.88 5.05 -3.01
C LYS A 67 -4.82 5.93 -3.68
N PHE A 68 -3.65 6.08 -3.05
CA PHE A 68 -2.52 6.81 -3.63
C PHE A 68 -1.78 6.03 -4.71
N VAL A 69 -1.94 4.70 -4.76
CA VAL A 69 -1.27 3.84 -5.75
C VAL A 69 -2.19 3.30 -6.83
N ASP A 70 -3.51 3.26 -6.58
CA ASP A 70 -4.49 2.76 -7.55
C ASP A 70 -5.09 3.84 -8.46
N GLY A 71 -4.67 5.10 -8.28
CA GLY A 71 -5.13 6.25 -9.06
C GLY A 71 -6.53 6.75 -8.72
N SER A 72 -7.21 6.17 -7.72
CA SER A 72 -8.55 6.61 -7.31
C SER A 72 -8.56 7.92 -6.51
N LEU A 73 -7.40 8.38 -6.06
CA LEU A 73 -7.21 9.66 -5.35
C LEU A 73 -6.24 10.57 -6.11
N PRO A 74 -6.71 11.26 -7.16
CA PRO A 74 -5.86 12.17 -7.94
C PRO A 74 -5.38 13.33 -7.07
N ARG A 75 -4.23 13.90 -7.46
CA ARG A 75 -3.68 15.10 -6.80
C ARG A 75 -4.69 16.26 -6.86
N PRO A 76 -4.99 16.92 -5.73
CA PRO A 76 -5.83 18.12 -5.70
C PRO A 76 -5.25 19.28 -6.52
N LEU A 77 -6.08 20.27 -6.83
CA LEU A 77 -5.64 21.49 -7.51
C LEU A 77 -4.62 22.26 -6.64
N SER A 78 -3.62 22.88 -7.30
CA SER A 78 -2.46 23.51 -6.66
C SER A 78 -2.72 24.76 -5.80
N SER A 79 -3.98 25.08 -5.57
CA SER A 79 -4.42 26.21 -4.75
C SER A 79 -5.26 25.77 -3.54
N SER A 80 -5.44 24.46 -3.36
CA SER A 80 -6.22 23.90 -2.27
C SER A 80 -5.35 23.61 -1.04
N PRO A 81 -5.84 23.86 0.18
CA PRO A 81 -5.16 23.42 1.41
C PRO A 81 -4.92 21.90 1.49
N GLU A 82 -5.67 21.13 0.71
CA GLU A 82 -5.59 19.67 0.65
C GLU A 82 -4.37 19.17 -0.14
N GLU A 83 -3.79 20.01 -1.00
CA GLU A 83 -2.60 19.65 -1.79
C GLU A 83 -1.42 19.30 -0.88
N GLU A 84 -1.09 20.15 0.10
CA GLU A 84 0.04 19.91 1.00
C GLU A 84 -0.13 18.62 1.81
N ILE A 85 -1.38 18.28 2.16
CA ILE A 85 -1.70 17.06 2.90
C ILE A 85 -1.62 15.84 1.99
N TRP A 86 -2.08 15.96 0.73
CA TRP A 86 -1.92 14.94 -0.29
C TRP A 86 -0.42 14.67 -0.54
N ASP A 87 0.40 15.70 -0.71
CA ASP A 87 1.85 15.59 -0.97
C ASP A 87 2.57 14.87 0.19
N LYS A 88 2.20 15.18 1.45
CA LYS A 88 2.71 14.47 2.63
C LYS A 88 2.36 12.98 2.62
N CYS A 89 1.10 12.65 2.31
CA CYS A 89 0.66 11.26 2.25
C CYS A 89 1.30 10.50 1.09
N ASN A 90 1.38 11.11 -0.08
CA ASN A 90 2.03 10.56 -1.25
C ASN A 90 3.52 10.28 -0.96
N SER A 91 4.25 11.24 -0.37
CA SER A 91 5.66 11.06 0.03
C SER A 91 5.85 9.92 1.04
N MET A 92 4.90 9.74 1.98
CA MET A 92 4.91 8.63 2.92
C MET A 92 4.79 7.28 2.20
N VAL A 93 3.86 7.17 1.24
CA VAL A 93 3.65 5.96 0.45
C VAL A 93 4.86 5.65 -0.43
N ILE A 94 5.43 6.67 -1.09
CA ILE A 94 6.68 6.53 -1.85
C ILE A 94 7.78 5.96 -0.94
N SER A 95 7.96 6.52 0.26
CA SER A 95 8.98 6.05 1.20
C SER A 95 8.80 4.57 1.56
N TRP A 96 7.56 4.12 1.79
CA TRP A 96 7.29 2.71 2.09
C TRP A 96 7.56 1.78 0.91
N ILE A 97 7.28 2.22 -0.32
CA ILE A 97 7.61 1.44 -1.52
C ILE A 97 9.13 1.38 -1.68
N LEU A 98 9.81 2.53 -1.68
CA LEU A 98 11.25 2.63 -1.87
C LEU A 98 12.07 1.87 -0.81
N ASN A 99 11.53 1.72 0.41
CA ASN A 99 12.16 0.96 1.49
C ASN A 99 11.85 -0.55 1.44
N SER A 100 11.07 -1.01 0.47
CA SER A 100 10.60 -2.40 0.35
C SER A 100 11.08 -3.10 -0.93
N GLU A 101 12.13 -2.57 -1.56
CA GLU A 101 12.68 -3.06 -2.82
C GLU A 101 14.20 -3.17 -2.77
N GLU A 102 14.77 -3.99 -3.64
CA GLU A 102 16.21 -4.06 -3.81
C GLU A 102 16.78 -2.81 -4.50
N LYS A 103 18.06 -2.54 -4.22
CA LYS A 103 18.76 -1.33 -4.69
C LYS A 103 18.71 -1.13 -6.20
N GLU A 104 18.74 -2.21 -6.98
CA GLU A 104 18.69 -2.13 -8.44
C GLU A 104 17.34 -1.61 -8.95
N ILE A 105 16.25 -2.02 -8.31
CA ILE A 105 14.90 -1.55 -8.62
C ILE A 105 14.74 -0.10 -8.15
N HIS A 106 15.23 0.20 -6.95
CA HIS A 106 15.20 1.54 -6.38
C HIS A 106 15.76 2.59 -7.33
N HIS A 107 16.94 2.36 -7.91
CA HIS A 107 17.56 3.34 -8.81
C HIS A 107 16.72 3.66 -10.06
N SER A 108 15.87 2.75 -10.53
CA SER A 108 15.01 3.02 -11.70
C SER A 108 13.82 3.93 -11.39
N ILE A 109 13.34 3.94 -10.15
CA ILE A 109 12.12 4.66 -9.76
C ILE A 109 12.35 5.79 -8.74
N ALA A 110 13.60 5.97 -8.28
CA ALA A 110 13.96 6.93 -7.23
C ALA A 110 13.59 8.40 -7.51
N PHE A 111 13.42 8.77 -8.78
CA PHE A 111 13.10 10.15 -9.19
C PHE A 111 11.63 10.37 -9.52
N ILE A 112 10.78 9.36 -9.31
CA ILE A 112 9.33 9.47 -9.58
C ILE A 112 8.65 10.04 -8.33
N GLU A 113 7.95 11.15 -8.51
CA GLU A 113 7.32 11.89 -7.40
C GLU A 113 5.88 11.46 -7.12
N SER A 114 5.34 10.50 -7.89
CA SER A 114 3.99 9.98 -7.73
C SER A 114 4.01 8.51 -7.32
N ALA A 115 3.38 8.18 -6.20
CA ALA A 115 3.22 6.80 -5.75
C ALA A 115 2.46 5.94 -6.78
N GLU A 116 1.48 6.53 -7.48
CA GLU A 116 0.74 5.87 -8.56
C GLU A 116 1.65 5.52 -9.74
N GLU A 117 2.53 6.45 -10.14
CA GLU A 117 3.44 6.23 -11.26
C GLU A 117 4.47 5.17 -10.94
N ILE A 118 5.07 5.19 -9.73
CA ILE A 118 5.95 4.12 -9.24
C ILE A 118 5.21 2.78 -9.30
N TRP A 119 3.99 2.74 -8.78
CA TRP A 119 3.19 1.52 -8.72
C TRP A 119 2.92 0.93 -10.10
N ARG A 120 2.56 1.79 -11.06
CA ARG A 120 2.33 1.41 -12.46
C ARG A 120 3.60 0.90 -13.10
N GLU A 121 4.73 1.57 -12.92
CA GLU A 121 6.01 1.13 -13.50
C GLU A 121 6.43 -0.25 -12.98
N LEU A 122 6.34 -0.47 -11.66
CA LEU A 122 6.62 -1.79 -11.07
C LEU A 122 5.68 -2.86 -11.62
N GLN A 123 4.40 -2.53 -11.82
CA GLN A 123 3.41 -3.45 -12.40
C GLN A 123 3.66 -3.75 -13.87
N GLU A 124 4.02 -2.76 -14.68
CA GLU A 124 4.35 -2.97 -16.09
C GLU A 124 5.62 -3.80 -16.25
N ARG A 125 6.63 -3.53 -15.42
CA ARG A 125 7.94 -4.21 -15.48
C ARG A 125 7.93 -5.64 -14.97
N PHE A 126 7.25 -5.90 -13.86
CA PHE A 126 7.31 -7.20 -13.17
C PHE A 126 5.98 -7.97 -13.15
N GLY A 127 4.88 -7.31 -13.52
CA GLY A 127 3.54 -7.93 -13.54
C GLY A 127 3.27 -8.83 -14.76
N GLN A 128 4.07 -8.75 -15.83
CA GLN A 128 3.92 -9.59 -17.03
C GLN A 128 4.55 -10.98 -16.91
N SER A 129 5.15 -11.31 -15.77
CA SER A 129 5.87 -12.58 -15.58
C SER A 129 4.99 -13.83 -15.71
N ASP A 130 3.67 -13.71 -15.81
CA ASP A 130 2.71 -14.82 -15.80
C ASP A 130 3.07 -15.96 -16.77
N VAL A 131 3.45 -15.74 -18.04
CA VAL A 131 3.70 -16.86 -18.97
C VAL A 131 4.98 -17.64 -18.63
N LEU A 132 6.09 -16.93 -18.40
CA LEU A 132 7.35 -17.57 -18.01
C LEU A 132 7.25 -18.16 -16.60
N ARG A 133 6.53 -17.49 -15.70
CA ARG A 133 6.26 -17.96 -14.34
C ARG A 133 5.40 -19.21 -14.36
N ILE A 134 4.34 -19.26 -15.17
CA ILE A 134 3.50 -20.46 -15.35
C ILE A 134 4.37 -21.62 -15.84
N TYR A 135 5.19 -21.41 -16.87
CA TYR A 135 6.08 -22.47 -17.35
C TYR A 135 7.10 -22.93 -16.29
N GLN A 136 7.68 -21.98 -15.54
CA GLN A 136 8.59 -22.26 -14.43
C GLN A 136 7.88 -23.06 -13.33
N LEU A 137 6.65 -22.68 -12.96
CA LEU A 137 5.83 -23.37 -11.97
C LEU A 137 5.43 -24.77 -12.42
N GLU A 138 5.03 -24.95 -13.68
CA GLU A 138 4.73 -26.25 -14.27
C GLU A 138 5.97 -27.16 -14.23
N ARG A 139 7.14 -26.63 -14.59
CA ARG A 139 8.41 -27.35 -14.51
C ARG A 139 8.77 -27.71 -13.07
N ASP A 140 8.71 -26.76 -12.14
CA ASP A 140 9.08 -26.96 -10.74
C ASP A 140 8.13 -27.97 -10.08
N LEU A 141 6.83 -27.94 -10.42
CA LEU A 141 5.85 -28.94 -9.99
C LEU A 141 6.18 -30.33 -10.55
N ALA A 142 6.54 -30.44 -11.84
CA ALA A 142 6.92 -31.70 -12.46
C ALA A 142 8.21 -32.30 -11.86
N LEU A 143 9.11 -31.44 -11.37
CA LEU A 143 10.37 -31.85 -10.73
C LEU A 143 10.24 -32.03 -9.21
N LEU A 144 9.17 -31.54 -8.59
CA LEU A 144 8.99 -31.61 -7.15
C LEU A 144 8.72 -33.06 -6.72
N GLN A 145 9.68 -33.63 -6.00
CA GLN A 145 9.56 -34.95 -5.39
C GLN A 145 9.77 -34.83 -3.88
N GLN A 146 9.06 -35.65 -3.09
CA GLN A 146 9.20 -35.65 -1.64
C GLN A 146 10.62 -36.05 -1.22
N GLY A 147 11.19 -37.10 -1.82
CA GLY A 147 12.51 -37.62 -1.46
C GLY A 147 12.63 -37.83 0.06
N ASP A 148 13.70 -37.29 0.65
CA ASP A 148 13.95 -37.33 2.09
C ASP A 148 13.29 -36.18 2.88
N LEU A 149 12.48 -35.32 2.23
CA LEU A 149 11.78 -34.23 2.91
C LEU A 149 10.67 -34.77 3.80
N SER A 150 10.47 -34.11 4.95
CA SER A 150 9.28 -34.34 5.76
C SER A 150 8.02 -33.99 4.97
N VAL A 151 6.90 -34.67 5.28
CA VAL A 151 5.60 -34.40 4.65
C VAL A 151 5.21 -32.92 4.79
N ALA A 152 5.47 -32.31 5.95
CA ALA A 152 5.17 -30.90 6.19
C ALA A 152 6.00 -29.96 5.30
N THR A 153 7.30 -30.24 5.15
CA THR A 153 8.20 -29.44 4.31
C THR A 153 7.85 -29.58 2.82
N TYR A 154 7.57 -30.81 2.36
CA TYR A 154 7.14 -31.06 0.98
C TYR A 154 5.82 -30.35 0.68
N PHE A 155 4.82 -30.49 1.55
CA PHE A 155 3.52 -29.84 1.36
C PHE A 155 3.63 -28.31 1.38
N THR A 156 4.49 -27.75 2.21
CA THR A 156 4.77 -26.31 2.23
C THR A 156 5.38 -25.86 0.90
N ARG A 157 6.37 -26.60 0.36
CA ARG A 157 6.96 -26.30 -0.95
C ARG A 157 5.94 -26.41 -2.08
N LEU A 158 5.11 -27.45 -2.07
CA LEU A 158 4.01 -27.62 -3.04
C LEU A 158 3.01 -26.46 -3.00
N LYS A 159 2.78 -25.86 -1.83
CA LYS A 159 1.86 -24.71 -1.67
C LYS A 159 2.47 -23.35 -2.04
N ILE A 160 3.79 -23.27 -2.16
CA ILE A 160 4.51 -22.03 -2.55
C ILE A 160 4.59 -21.89 -4.08
N LEU A 161 4.60 -23.03 -4.80
CA LEU A 161 4.43 -23.07 -6.26
C LEU A 161 3.01 -22.66 -6.65
#